data_AF-A0A842SSF3-F1
#
_entry.id   AF-A0A842SSF3-F1
#
_cell.length_a   1.000
_cell.length_b   1.000
_cell.length_c   1.000
_cell.angle_alpha   90.00
_cell.angle_beta   90.00
_cell.angle_gamma   90.00
#
_symmetry.space_group_name_H-M   'P 1'
#
loop_
_entity.id
_entity.type
_entity.pdbx_description
1 polymer ?
#
loop_
_entity_poly.entity_id
_entity_poly.type
_entity_poly.pdbx_seq_one_letter_code
_entity_poly.pdbx_strand_id
1 'polypeptide(L)'
;MSAFFDYEEITPEEENELIEQVAEKIHEYKMETVAILTLESVKPLAYVGGEMSRVFLAPFLPILGREFNDMGEKYITVFEERDNIEKLIQLLEQKVKEEEEENKRKKQERAEKKADKGVKSEKKGWMKWWPF
;
A
#
# COMPACT_ATOMS: atom_id res chain seq x y z
N MET A 1 -12.99 40.43 15.09
CA MET A 1 -11.78 39.71 14.63
C MET A 1 -11.86 38.32 15.24
N SER A 2 -12.55 37.42 14.56
CA SER A 2 -12.66 36.00 14.91
C SER A 2 -12.63 35.26 13.58
N ALA A 3 -11.42 35.10 13.05
CA ALA A 3 -11.18 34.05 12.07
C ALA A 3 -11.28 32.74 12.86
N PHE A 4 -12.52 32.29 13.02
CA PHE A 4 -12.82 30.93 13.42
C PHE A 4 -12.15 30.04 12.37
N PHE A 5 -11.11 29.33 12.77
CA PHE A 5 -10.66 28.16 12.06
C PHE A 5 -11.86 27.22 12.01
N ASP A 6 -12.53 27.13 10.86
CA ASP A 6 -13.37 25.99 10.54
C ASP A 6 -12.42 24.79 10.49
N TYR A 7 -12.25 24.11 11.61
CA TYR A 7 -11.94 22.69 11.59
C TYR A 7 -13.17 22.05 10.94
N GLU A 8 -13.16 21.89 9.62
CA GLU A 8 -14.09 20.98 8.96
C GLU A 8 -13.93 19.64 9.68
N GLU A 9 -14.97 19.21 10.39
CA GLU A 9 -15.01 17.87 10.95
C GLU A 9 -14.83 16.88 9.80
N ILE A 10 -13.71 16.16 9.79
CA ILE A 10 -13.42 15.16 8.77
C ILE A 10 -14.45 14.04 8.93
N THR A 11 -15.20 13.77 7.87
CA THR A 11 -16.18 12.70 7.90
C THR A 11 -15.50 11.33 7.92
N PRO A 12 -16.13 10.28 8.49
CA PRO A 12 -15.57 8.92 8.44
C PRO A 12 -15.28 8.43 7.02
N GLU A 13 -16.08 8.87 6.05
CA GLU A 13 -15.88 8.58 4.62
C GLU A 13 -14.61 9.24 4.09
N GLU A 14 -14.44 10.55 4.30
CA GLU A 14 -13.23 11.27 3.90
C GLU A 14 -11.97 10.74 4.58
N GLU A 15 -12.07 10.36 5.86
CA GLU A 15 -10.97 9.71 6.59
C GLU A 15 -10.51 8.43 5.87
N ASN A 16 -11.46 7.54 5.53
CA ASN A 16 -11.14 6.30 4.83
C ASN A 16 -10.56 6.56 3.45
N GLU A 17 -11.09 7.52 2.69
CA GLU A 17 -10.55 7.92 1.39
C GLU A 17 -9.10 8.39 1.48
N LEU A 18 -8.76 9.21 2.49
CA LEU A 18 -7.40 9.69 2.70
C LEU A 18 -6.44 8.55 3.07
N ILE A 19 -6.89 7.60 3.88
CA ILE A 19 -6.11 6.40 4.23
C ILE A 19 -5.87 5.54 2.98
N GLU A 20 -6.89 5.31 2.17
CA GLU A 20 -6.79 4.55 0.93
C GLU A 20 -5.80 5.19 -0.06
N GLN A 21 -5.88 6.51 -0.25
CA GLN A 21 -4.95 7.26 -1.11
C GLN A 21 -3.50 7.10 -0.66
N VAL A 22 -3.23 7.17 0.65
CA VAL A 22 -1.87 6.94 1.19
C VAL A 22 -1.42 5.50 0.94
N ALA A 23 -2.29 4.52 1.19
CA ALA A 23 -2.00 3.11 0.97
C ALA A 23 -1.67 2.83 -0.51
N GLU A 24 -2.43 3.41 -1.43
CA GLU A 24 -2.17 3.34 -2.87
C GLU A 24 -0.82 3.96 -3.22
N LYS A 25 -0.51 5.14 -2.68
CA LYS A 25 0.75 5.81 -2.98
C LYS A 25 1.97 5.00 -2.53
N ILE A 26 1.91 4.42 -1.33
CA ILE A 26 2.96 3.54 -0.80
C ILE A 26 3.11 2.29 -1.68
N HIS A 27 1.99 1.71 -2.13
CA HIS A 27 1.99 0.54 -3.03
C HIS A 27 2.58 0.86 -4.41
N GLU A 28 2.25 2.02 -4.99
CA GLU A 28 2.85 2.49 -6.24
C GLU A 28 4.38 2.56 -6.15
N TYR A 29 4.91 3.01 -5.01
CA TYR A 29 6.35 3.09 -4.77
C TYR A 29 7.00 1.78 -4.31
N LYS A 30 6.23 0.70 -4.12
CA LYS A 30 6.72 -0.60 -3.61
C LYS A 30 7.41 -0.50 -2.25
N MET A 31 6.84 0.31 -1.36
CA MET A 31 7.39 0.62 -0.03
C MET A 31 6.59 0.02 1.13
N GLU A 32 5.63 -0.86 0.89
CA GLU A 32 4.69 -1.40 1.87
C GLU A 32 5.39 -2.01 3.07
N THR A 33 6.41 -2.85 2.86
CA THR A 33 7.14 -3.49 3.96
C THR A 33 7.86 -2.49 4.86
N VAL A 34 8.51 -1.49 4.26
CA VAL A 34 9.23 -0.45 5.02
C VAL A 34 8.23 0.47 5.72
N ALA A 35 7.12 0.80 5.06
CA ALA A 35 6.04 1.59 5.63
C ALA A 35 5.41 0.88 6.83
N ILE A 36 5.01 -0.39 6.71
CA ILE A 36 4.45 -1.19 7.81
C ILE A 36 5.41 -1.21 9.00
N LEU A 37 6.70 -1.53 8.76
CA LEU A 37 7.70 -1.56 9.83
C LEU A 37 7.82 -0.21 10.54
N THR A 38 7.85 0.87 9.77
CA THR A 38 7.96 2.23 10.30
C THR A 38 6.72 2.59 11.11
N LEU A 39 5.54 2.38 10.55
CA LEU A 39 4.24 2.68 11.17
C LEU A 39 4.08 1.90 12.48
N GLU A 40 4.37 0.61 12.51
CA GLU A 40 4.35 -0.18 13.76
C GLU A 40 5.33 0.34 14.82
N SER A 41 6.51 0.81 14.39
CA SER A 41 7.50 1.37 15.32
C SER A 41 7.07 2.69 15.96
N VAL A 42 6.30 3.51 15.23
CA VAL A 42 5.87 4.85 15.70
C VAL A 42 4.43 4.86 16.23
N LYS A 43 3.64 3.82 15.99
CA LYS A 43 2.26 3.67 16.47
C LYS A 43 2.06 3.91 17.98
N PRO A 44 2.98 3.52 18.88
CA PRO A 44 2.86 3.89 20.31
C PRO A 44 2.90 5.40 20.55
N LEU A 45 3.53 6.18 19.67
CA LEU A 45 3.65 7.64 19.79
C LEU A 45 2.34 8.35 19.48
N ALA A 46 1.43 7.74 18.71
CA ALA A 46 0.07 8.27 18.49
C ALA A 46 -0.72 8.39 19.81
N TYR A 47 -0.37 7.60 20.85
CA TYR A 47 -0.94 7.75 22.19
C TYR A 47 -0.58 9.10 22.86
N VAL A 48 0.51 9.74 22.44
CA VAL A 48 0.94 11.07 22.89
C VAL A 48 0.26 12.17 22.06
N GLY A 49 -0.88 11.85 21.43
CA GLY A 49 -1.63 12.67 20.48
C GLY A 49 -1.71 14.15 20.86
N GLY A 50 -1.31 15.02 19.94
CA GLY A 50 -1.23 16.47 20.13
C GLY A 50 -0.15 17.10 19.22
N GLU A 51 0.31 18.31 19.53
CA GLU A 51 1.29 19.05 18.72
C GLU A 51 2.57 18.25 18.37
N MET A 52 2.94 17.24 19.16
CA MET A 52 4.11 16.40 18.92
C MET A 52 3.97 15.50 17.68
N SER A 53 2.77 14.98 17.39
CA SER A 53 2.52 14.23 16.16
C SER A 53 2.61 15.13 14.94
N ARG A 54 2.08 16.36 15.02
CA ARG A 54 2.24 17.37 13.95
C ARG A 54 3.71 17.62 13.63
N VAL A 55 4.53 17.88 14.65
CA VAL A 55 5.98 18.13 14.48
C VAL A 55 6.71 16.93 13.88
N PHE A 56 6.32 15.71 14.25
CA PHE A 56 6.96 14.50 13.74
C PHE A 56 6.52 14.15 12.31
N LEU A 57 5.24 14.33 11.97
CA LEU A 57 4.67 13.99 10.67
C LEU A 57 4.92 15.05 9.59
N ALA A 58 4.96 16.34 9.97
CA ALA A 58 5.10 17.45 9.03
C ALA A 58 6.30 17.34 8.06
N PRO A 59 7.52 16.92 8.49
CA PRO A 59 8.66 16.75 7.59
C PRO A 59 8.44 15.69 6.49
N PHE A 60 7.52 14.75 6.69
CA PHE A 60 7.27 13.64 5.77
C PHE A 60 6.13 13.92 4.77
N LEU A 61 5.25 14.89 5.04
CA LEU A 61 4.15 15.25 4.14
C LEU A 61 4.58 15.55 2.69
N PRO A 62 5.70 16.29 2.44
CA PRO A 62 6.13 16.57 1.07
C PRO A 62 6.50 15.33 0.25
N ILE A 63 6.83 14.21 0.92
CA ILE A 63 7.20 12.94 0.27
C ILE A 63 5.99 12.32 -0.42
N LEU A 64 4.78 12.56 0.10
CA LEU A 64 3.55 11.99 -0.42
C LEU A 64 3.05 12.70 -1.69
N GLY A 65 3.52 13.93 -1.95
CA GLY A 65 3.26 14.69 -3.18
C GLY A 65 2.76 16.11 -2.93
N ARG A 66 2.58 16.88 -4.01
CA ARG A 66 2.10 18.28 -3.90
C ARG A 66 0.67 18.39 -3.36
N GLU A 67 -0.20 17.46 -3.75
CA GLU A 67 -1.60 17.41 -3.30
C GLU A 67 -1.69 17.21 -1.77
N PHE A 68 -0.78 16.43 -1.19
CA PHE A 68 -0.69 16.20 0.25
C PHE A 68 -0.17 17.40 1.02
N ASN A 69 0.58 18.30 0.37
CA ASN A 69 1.15 19.48 1.00
C ASN A 69 0.09 20.57 1.24
N ASP A 70 -0.87 20.70 0.30
CA ASP A 70 -1.98 21.64 0.42
C ASP A 70 -3.08 21.12 1.39
N MET A 71 -3.18 19.80 1.56
CA MET A 71 -4.08 19.13 2.49
C MET A 71 -3.40 18.64 3.78
N GLY A 72 -2.19 19.12 4.06
CA GLY A 72 -1.31 18.58 5.12
C GLY A 72 -1.97 18.49 6.49
N GLU A 73 -2.77 19.50 6.87
CA GLU A 73 -3.50 19.51 8.15
C GLU A 73 -4.57 18.42 8.23
N LYS A 74 -5.26 18.10 7.12
CA LYS A 74 -6.25 17.00 7.09
C LYS A 74 -5.56 15.65 7.27
N TYR A 75 -4.45 15.42 6.56
CA TYR A 75 -3.66 14.19 6.72
C TYR A 75 -3.08 14.03 8.12
N ILE A 76 -2.52 15.10 8.69
CA ILE A 76 -2.06 15.10 10.07
C ILE A 76 -3.22 14.70 10.98
N THR A 77 -4.36 15.39 10.89
CA THR A 77 -5.53 15.12 11.75
C THR A 77 -5.99 13.66 11.65
N VAL A 78 -6.05 13.08 10.44
CA VAL A 78 -6.41 11.67 10.23
C VAL A 78 -5.41 10.72 10.88
N PHE A 79 -4.10 10.95 10.69
CA PHE A 79 -3.05 10.04 11.18
C PHE A 79 -2.58 10.32 12.61
N GLU A 80 -3.13 11.32 13.30
CA GLU A 80 -3.01 11.46 14.75
C GLU A 80 -3.74 10.34 15.49
N GLU A 81 -4.82 9.82 14.90
CA GLU A 81 -5.59 8.72 15.47
C GLU A 81 -4.91 7.37 15.25
N ARG A 82 -4.61 6.69 16.35
CA ARG A 82 -3.94 5.38 16.34
C ARG A 82 -4.69 4.34 15.51
N ASP A 83 -6.01 4.37 15.53
CA ASP A 83 -6.84 3.41 14.81
C ASP A 83 -6.75 3.62 13.29
N ASN A 84 -6.47 4.84 12.83
CA ASN A 84 -6.27 5.12 11.41
C ASN A 84 -4.89 4.66 10.93
N ILE A 85 -3.86 4.77 11.77
CA ILE A 85 -2.56 4.14 11.53
C ILE A 85 -2.74 2.62 11.40
N GLU A 86 -3.55 2.01 12.27
CA GLU A 86 -3.85 0.57 12.20
C GLU A 86 -4.57 0.19 10.90
N LYS A 87 -5.61 0.94 10.49
CA LYS A 87 -6.28 0.73 9.21
C LYS A 87 -5.31 0.79 8.03
N LEU A 88 -4.39 1.78 8.03
CA LEU A 88 -3.37 1.90 6.98
C LEU A 88 -2.45 0.68 6.95
N ILE A 89 -1.97 0.21 8.10
CA ILE A 89 -1.12 -0.99 8.19
C ILE A 89 -1.85 -2.20 7.59
N GLN A 90 -3.10 -2.44 7.99
CA GLN A 90 -3.89 -3.58 7.50
C GLN A 90 -4.12 -3.54 5.98
N LEU A 91 -4.39 -2.35 5.42
CA LEU A 91 -4.53 -2.17 3.98
C LEU A 91 -3.22 -2.47 3.23
N LEU A 92 -2.07 -2.05 3.77
CA LEU A 92 -0.76 -2.35 3.19
C LEU A 92 -0.45 -3.85 3.24
N GLU A 93 -0.74 -4.52 4.36
CA GLU A 93 -0.60 -5.97 4.51
C GLU A 93 -1.45 -6.73 3.50
N GLN A 94 -2.69 -6.28 3.28
CA GLN A 94 -3.58 -6.84 2.26
C GLN A 94 -2.98 -6.71 0.86
N LYS A 95 -2.49 -5.52 0.49
CA LYS A 95 -1.87 -5.29 -0.83
C LYS A 95 -0.64 -6.17 -1.05
N VAL A 96 0.21 -6.34 -0.02
CA VAL A 96 1.38 -7.25 -0.08
C VAL A 96 0.92 -8.69 -0.35
N LYS A 97 -0.10 -9.16 0.39
CA LYS A 97 -0.64 -10.50 0.23
C LYS A 97 -1.23 -10.72 -1.18
N GLU A 98 -1.99 -9.76 -1.68
CA GLU A 98 -2.56 -9.81 -3.03
C GLU A 98 -1.48 -9.87 -4.11
N GLU A 99 -0.43 -9.05 -4.01
CA GLU A 99 0.69 -9.07 -4.95
C GLU A 99 1.47 -10.40 -4.89
N GLU A 100 1.67 -10.97 -3.70
CA GLU A 100 2.28 -12.29 -3.57
C GLU A 100 1.45 -13.39 -4.24
N GLU A 101 0.14 -13.39 -4.01
CA GLU A 101 -0.79 -14.35 -4.60
C GLU A 101 -0.81 -14.23 -6.13
N GLU A 102 -0.85 -13.00 -6.65
CA GLU A 102 -0.82 -12.74 -8.08
C GLU A 102 0.50 -13.24 -8.71
N ASN A 103 1.62 -12.97 -8.04
CA ASN A 103 2.94 -13.44 -8.47
C ASN A 103 3.04 -14.98 -8.45
N LYS A 104 2.45 -15.65 -7.45
CA LYS A 104 2.38 -17.12 -7.38
C LYS A 104 1.55 -17.69 -8.53
N ARG A 105 0.36 -17.12 -8.82
CA ARG A 105 -0.50 -17.50 -9.94
C ARG A 105 0.22 -17.34 -11.29
N LYS A 106 0.84 -16.18 -11.54
CA LYS A 106 1.63 -15.90 -12.75
C LYS A 106 2.79 -16.90 -12.93
N LYS A 107 3.46 -17.30 -11.85
CA LYS A 107 4.53 -18.32 -11.90
C LYS A 107 3.99 -19.70 -12.27
N GLN A 108 2.86 -20.12 -11.68
CA GLN A 108 2.20 -21.40 -11.98
C GLN A 108 1.76 -21.48 -13.44
N GLU A 109 1.05 -20.47 -13.94
CA GLU A 109 0.63 -20.43 -15.35
C GLU A 109 1.81 -20.50 -16.33
N ARG A 110 2.92 -19.81 -16.01
CA ARG A 110 4.14 -19.86 -16.81
C ARG A 110 4.79 -21.25 -16.78
N ALA A 111 4.74 -21.95 -15.66
CA ALA A 111 5.25 -23.31 -15.54
C ALA A 111 4.40 -24.30 -16.34
N GLU A 112 3.07 -24.21 -16.24
CA GLU A 112 2.12 -25.05 -16.99
C GLU A 112 2.27 -24.85 -18.51
N LYS A 113 2.33 -23.59 -18.98
CA LYS A 113 2.55 -23.27 -20.40
C LYS A 113 3.89 -23.81 -20.91
N LYS A 114 4.93 -23.84 -20.07
CA LYS A 114 6.23 -24.44 -20.43
C LYS A 114 6.16 -25.97 -20.47
N ALA A 115 5.46 -26.61 -19.53
CA ALA A 115 5.26 -28.05 -19.50
C ALA A 115 4.46 -28.54 -20.73
N ASP A 116 3.34 -27.89 -21.07
CA ASP A 116 2.53 -28.25 -22.25
C ASP A 116 3.33 -28.08 -23.57
N LYS A 117 4.12 -27.01 -23.69
CA LYS A 117 5.03 -26.81 -24.83
C LYS A 117 6.13 -27.88 -24.89
N GLY A 118 6.72 -28.25 -23.76
CA GLY A 118 7.72 -29.31 -23.66
C GLY A 118 7.16 -30.64 -24.16
N VAL A 119 6.00 -31.05 -23.63
CA VAL A 119 5.29 -32.27 -24.03
C VAL A 119 4.93 -32.27 -25.52
N LYS A 120 4.44 -31.14 -26.07
CA LYS A 120 4.15 -31.03 -27.51
C LYS A 120 5.40 -31.09 -28.38
N SER A 121 6.51 -30.50 -27.95
CA SER A 121 7.78 -30.49 -28.69
C SER A 121 8.42 -31.88 -28.73
N GLU A 122 8.41 -32.58 -27.59
CA GLU A 122 8.89 -33.95 -27.46
C GLU A 122 8.02 -34.88 -28.31
N LYS A 123 6.69 -34.70 -28.26
CA LYS A 123 5.72 -35.40 -29.13
C LYS A 123 5.90 -35.11 -30.62
N LYS A 124 6.51 -34.00 -31.03
CA LYS A 124 6.78 -33.74 -32.45
C LYS A 124 8.14 -34.30 -32.88
N GLY A 125 9.09 -34.38 -31.95
CA GLY A 125 10.44 -34.93 -32.16
C GLY A 125 10.45 -36.43 -32.42
N TRP A 126 9.79 -37.24 -31.57
CA TRP A 126 9.73 -38.70 -31.76
C TRP A 126 9.00 -39.11 -33.06
N MET A 127 7.90 -38.42 -33.41
CA MET A 127 7.16 -38.70 -34.65
C MET A 127 8.02 -38.53 -35.91
N LYS A 128 9.01 -37.63 -35.89
CA LYS A 128 9.89 -37.35 -37.04
C LYS A 128 10.93 -38.46 -37.27
N TRP A 129 11.24 -39.27 -36.25
CA TRP A 129 12.23 -40.35 -36.32
C TRP A 129 11.59 -41.74 -36.48
N TRP A 130 10.26 -41.81 -36.63
CA TRP A 130 9.53 -43.07 -36.79
C TRP A 130 9.60 -43.56 -38.26
N PRO A 131 10.22 -44.72 -38.55
CA PRO A 131 10.57 -45.14 -39.91
C PRO A 131 9.48 -45.96 -40.63
N PHE A 132 8.21 -45.80 -40.26
CA PHE A 132 7.09 -46.56 -40.82
C PHE A 132 6.17 -45.65 -41.65
#